data_AF-A0A0F9XIB8-F1
#
_entry.id   AF-A0A0F9XIB8-F1
#
_cell.length_a   1.000
_cell.length_b   1.000
_cell.length_c   1.000
_cell.angle_alpha   90.00
_cell.angle_beta   90.00
_cell.angle_gamma   90.00
#
_symmetry.space_group_name_H-M   'P 1'
#
loop_
_entity.id
_entity.type
_entity.pdbx_description
1 polymer ?
#
loop_
_entity_poly.entity_id
_entity_poly.type
_entity_poly.pdbx_seq_one_letter_code
_entity_poly.pdbx_strand_id
1 'polypeptide(L)' 'MFEGERGKELMIQQGYVPETCILHIDIAGPLIYSETLEGRDVCAGCNCNRDICGGRPRRWD' A
#
# COMPACT_ATOMS: atom_id res chain seq x y z
N MET A 1 -14.36 -11.93 4.60
CA MET A 1 -13.06 -11.23 4.53
C MET A 1 -12.32 -11.53 3.22
N PHE A 2 -13.05 -11.75 2.10
CA PHE A 2 -12.47 -12.12 0.79
C PHE A 2 -12.02 -10.93 -0.07
N GLU A 3 -12.33 -9.69 0.35
CA GLU A 3 -12.08 -8.48 -0.45
C GLU A 3 -10.67 -7.89 -0.24
N GLY A 4 -10.10 -8.03 0.96
CA GLY A 4 -8.77 -7.48 1.30
C GLY A 4 -7.62 -8.18 0.58
N GLU A 5 -7.54 -9.51 0.67
CA GLU A 5 -6.48 -10.31 0.04
C GLU A 5 -6.43 -10.11 -1.46
N ARG A 6 -7.59 -10.21 -2.11
CA ARG A 6 -7.73 -10.03 -3.56
C ARG A 6 -7.40 -8.61 -3.99
N GLY A 7 -7.71 -7.62 -3.15
CA GLY A 7 -7.35 -6.22 -3.37
C GLY A 7 -5.84 -6.03 -3.38
N LYS A 8 -5.11 -6.58 -2.40
CA LYS A 8 -3.65 -6.46 -2.35
C LYS A 8 -2.97 -7.16 -3.53
N GLU A 9 -3.38 -8.40 -3.84
CA GLU A 9 -2.84 -9.14 -4.97
C GLU A 9 -3.04 -8.40 -6.29
N LEU A 10 -4.22 -7.82 -6.50
CA LEU A 10 -4.51 -7.02 -7.69
C LEU A 10 -3.61 -5.77 -7.78
N MET A 11 -3.36 -5.08 -6.66
CA MET A 11 -2.48 -3.90 -6.65
C MET A 11 -1.03 -4.26 -6.96
N ILE A 12 -0.57 -5.43 -6.51
CA ILE A 12 0.75 -5.98 -6.86
C ILE A 12 0.81 -6.32 -8.35
N GLN A 13 -0.18 -7.06 -8.87
CA GLN A 13 -0.24 -7.46 -10.27
C GLN A 13 -0.32 -6.26 -11.23
N GLN A 14 -1.00 -5.18 -10.82
CA GLN A 14 -1.10 -3.93 -11.59
C GLN A 14 0.12 -3.02 -11.42
N GLY A 15 1.10 -3.40 -10.58
CA GLY A 15 2.36 -2.68 -10.40
C GLY A 15 2.26 -1.43 -9.53
N TYR A 16 1.17 -1.24 -8.78
CA TYR A 16 1.05 -0.10 -7.86
C TYR A 16 1.97 -0.22 -6.65
N VAL A 17 2.25 -1.45 -6.19
CA VAL A 17 3.19 -1.74 -5.10
C VAL A 17 3.99 -3.01 -5.42
N PRO A 18 5.21 -3.16 -4.90
CA PRO A 18 5.99 -4.38 -5.12
C PRO A 18 5.43 -5.58 -4.34
N GLU A 19 5.79 -6.79 -4.74
CA GLU A 19 5.43 -8.04 -4.03
C GLU A 19 5.92 -8.05 -2.57
N THR A 20 6.98 -7.30 -2.28
CA THR A 20 7.54 -7.14 -0.93
C THR A 20 6.73 -6.20 -0.02
N CYS A 21 5.62 -5.63 -0.51
CA CYS A 21 4.79 -4.73 0.26
C CYS A 21 4.20 -5.42 1.51
N ILE A 22 4.52 -4.89 2.70
CA ILE A 22 4.05 -5.44 3.98
C ILE A 22 2.69 -4.89 4.43
N LEU A 23 2.05 -4.03 3.63
CA LEU A 23 0.74 -3.44 3.97
C LEU A 23 -0.30 -4.55 4.20
N HIS A 24 -1.09 -4.43 5.26
CA HIS A 24 -2.07 -5.45 5.62
C HIS A 24 -3.12 -5.57 4.51
N ILE A 25 -3.46 -6.82 4.16
CA ILE A 25 -4.38 -7.19 3.08
C ILE A 25 -5.70 -6.42 3.15
N ASP A 26 -6.29 -6.30 4.33
CA ASP A 26 -7.59 -5.65 4.53
C ASP A 26 -7.63 -4.16 4.15
N ILE A 27 -6.48 -3.47 4.22
CA ILE A 27 -6.40 -2.03 3.94
C ILE A 27 -5.63 -1.72 2.65
N ALA A 28 -4.91 -2.70 2.09
CA ALA A 28 -4.00 -2.47 0.98
C ALA A 28 -4.73 -2.00 -0.27
N GLY A 29 -5.76 -2.72 -0.71
CA GLY A 29 -6.53 -2.36 -1.90
C GLY A 29 -7.10 -0.93 -1.83
N PRO A 30 -7.95 -0.62 -0.82
CA PRO A 30 -8.56 0.71 -0.69
C PRO A 30 -7.55 1.86 -0.55
N LEU A 31 -6.49 1.67 0.25
CA LEU A 31 -5.50 2.71 0.49
C LEU A 31 -4.67 3.01 -0.76
N ILE A 32 -4.16 1.97 -1.43
CA ILE A 32 -3.35 2.10 -2.63
C ILE A 32 -4.16 2.78 -3.73
N TYR A 33 -5.41 2.36 -3.92
CA TYR A 33 -6.29 2.94 -4.92
C TYR A 33 -6.57 4.42 -4.63
N SER A 34 -6.92 4.77 -3.38
CA SER A 34 -7.19 6.16 -2.98
C SER A 34 -5.98 7.08 -3.19
N GLU A 35 -4.80 6.66 -2.72
CA GLU A 35 -3.59 7.48 -2.86
C GLU A 35 -3.19 7.63 -4.34
N THR A 36 -3.34 6.57 -5.13
CA THR A 36 -3.05 6.60 -6.57
C THR A 36 -3.99 7.54 -7.32
N LEU A 37 -5.30 7.48 -7.06
CA LEU A 37 -6.28 8.37 -7.69
C LEU A 37 -5.98 9.85 -7.41
N GLU A 38 -5.45 10.15 -6.23
CA GLU A 38 -5.05 11.50 -5.84
C GLU A 38 -3.64 11.88 -6.32
N GLY A 39 -2.96 11.02 -7.08
CA GLY A 39 -1.60 11.24 -7.58
C GLY A 39 -0.56 11.29 -6.46
N ARG A 40 -0.84 10.67 -5.32
CA ARG A 40 0.00 10.68 -4.12
C ARG A 40 0.85 9.42 -4.02
N ASP A 41 1.95 9.56 -3.28
CA ASP A 41 2.81 8.43 -2.95
C ASP A 41 2.15 7.55 -1.89
N VAL A 42 1.64 6.40 -2.34
CA VAL A 42 1.06 5.33 -1.50
C VAL A 42 1.95 5.00 -0.31
N CYS A 43 3.26 4.90 -0.54
CA CYS A 43 4.20 4.53 0.51
C CYS A 43 4.33 5.66 1.53
N ALA A 44 4.22 6.93 1.15
CA ALA A 44 4.24 8.06 2.08
C ALA A 44 2.94 8.16 2.92
N GLY A 45 1.80 7.71 2.38
CA GLY A 45 0.49 7.70 3.05
C GLY A 45 0.22 6.47 3.93
N CYS A 46 1.03 5.42 3.82
CA CYS A 46 0.78 4.18 4.56
C CYS A 46 1.14 4.25 6.06
N ASN A 47 0.44 3.45 6.88
CA ASN A 47 0.67 3.39 8.33
C ASN A 47 1.50 2.18 8.77
N CYS A 48 2.13 1.46 7.84
CA CYS A 48 3.00 0.32 8.17
C CYS A 48 4.18 0.75 9.05
N ASN A 49 4.71 -0.20 9.82
CA ASN A 49 5.96 -0.01 10.56
C ASN A 49 7.11 0.27 9.57
N ARG A 50 7.77 1.42 9.73
CA ARG A 50 8.83 1.88 8.84
C ARG A 50 10.14 1.15 9.01
N ASP A 51 10.42 0.68 10.22
CA ASP A 51 11.61 -0.13 10.52
C ASP A 51 11.60 -1.45 9.74
N ILE A 52 10.41 -1.94 9.38
CA ILE A 52 10.21 -3.20 8.64
C ILE A 52 9.98 -2.95 7.14
N CYS A 53 9.31 -1.85 6.79
CA CYS A 53 8.88 -1.58 5.42
C CYS A 53 10.05 -1.36 4.45
N GLY A 54 11.17 -0.80 4.91
CA GLY A 54 12.30 -0.42 4.05
C GLY A 54 11.91 0.50 2.88
N GLY A 55 10.71 1.09 2.95
CA GLY A 55 10.10 1.92 1.92
C GLY A 55 10.43 3.39 2.12
N ARG A 56 9.67 4.26 1.45
CA ARG A 56 9.85 5.71 1.51
C ARG A 56 9.47 6.29 2.89
N PRO A 57 10.00 7.47 3.25
CA PRO A 57 9.58 8.22 4.43
C PRO A 57 8.08 8.53 4.41
N ARG A 58 7.46 8.68 5.59
CA ARG A 58 6.08 9.18 5.67
C ARG A 58 6.05 10.64 5.24
N ARG A 59 4.90 11.10 4.74
CA ARG A 59 4.69 12.53 4.43
C ARG A 59 4.86 13.46 5.65
N TRP A 60 4.74 12.90 6.85
CA TRP A 60 4.71 13.62 8.12
C TRP A 60 5.94 13.35 9.01
N ASP A 61 6.93 12.60 8.50
CA ASP A 61 8.26 12.42 9.11
C ASP A 61 9.20 13.52 8.61
#